data_AF-A0A970W2S4-F1
#
_entry.id   AF-A0A970W2S4-F1
#
_cell.length_a   1.000
_cell.length_b   1.000
_cell.length_c   1.000
_cell.angle_alpha   90.00
_cell.angle_beta   90.00
_cell.angle_gamma   90.00
#
_symmetry.space_group_name_H-M   'P 1'
#
loop_
_entity.id
_entity.type
_entity.pdbx_description
1 polymer ?
#
loop_
_entity_poly.entity_id
_entity_poly.type
_entity_poly.pdbx_seq_one_letter_code
_entity_poly.pdbx_strand_id
1 'polypeptide(L)'
;MGEVELRVSKSQVAFRRRIAFAWAWIPGQYLRRGAASLALTIGLRRRDGSSRWKEIVEPYPGRFTHHLELYDAAAVDAEVRAWLREAWEAAG
;
A
#
# COMPACT_ATOMS: atom_id res chain seq x y z
N MET A 1 -16.05 0.43 -2.52
CA MET A 1 -15.40 -0.72 -1.86
C MET A 1 -16.34 -1.18 -0.76
N GLY A 2 -16.37 -2.48 -0.46
CA GLY A 2 -17.16 -3.02 0.64
C GLY A 2 -16.42 -2.95 1.97
N GLU A 3 -16.71 -3.89 2.86
CA GLU A 3 -16.09 -3.97 4.19
C GLU A 3 -14.56 -4.11 4.13
N VAL A 4 -13.89 -3.43 5.07
CA VAL A 4 -12.44 -3.47 5.29
C VAL A 4 -12.20 -3.51 6.81
N GLU A 5 -11.48 -4.53 7.26
CA GLU A 5 -10.97 -4.60 8.63
C GLU A 5 -9.67 -3.80 8.73
N LEU A 6 -9.57 -2.93 9.74
CA LEU A 6 -8.34 -2.22 10.08
C LEU A 6 -7.64 -2.93 11.24
N ARG A 7 -6.38 -3.31 11.04
CA ARG A 7 -5.50 -3.74 12.14
C ARG A 7 -4.43 -2.71 12.38
N VAL A 8 -4.57 -1.99 13.49
CA VAL A 8 -3.60 -0.99 13.94
C VAL A 8 -2.56 -1.66 14.81
N SER A 9 -1.28 -1.46 14.49
CA SER A 9 -0.15 -1.82 15.34
C SER A 9 0.61 -0.57 15.77
N LYS A 10 1.70 -0.76 16.52
CA LYS A 10 2.57 0.33 16.96
C LYS A 10 3.12 1.18 15.81
N SER A 11 3.44 0.55 14.68
CA SER A 11 4.17 1.20 13.57
C SER A 11 3.39 1.28 12.27
N GLN A 12 2.28 0.57 12.13
CA GLN A 12 1.55 0.50 10.86
C GLN A 12 0.06 0.22 11.05
N VAL A 13 -0.73 0.56 10.03
CA VAL A 13 -2.12 0.17 9.86
C VAL A 13 -2.19 -0.80 8.69
N ALA A 14 -2.69 -2.00 8.92
CA ALA A 14 -2.97 -2.98 7.87
C ALA A 14 -4.45 -2.95 7.50
N PHE A 15 -4.73 -2.86 6.20
CA PHE A 15 -6.05 -2.98 5.61
C PHE A 15 -6.27 -4.43 5.17
N ARG A 16 -7.36 -5.02 5.64
CA ARG A 16 -7.63 -6.44 5.47
C ARG A 16 -9.05 -6.70 5.02
N ARG A 17 -9.20 -7.78 4.26
CA ARG A 17 -10.47 -8.48 4.05
C ARG A 17 -10.28 -9.92 4.55
N ARG A 18 -10.41 -10.96 3.73
CA ARG A 18 -9.97 -12.31 4.15
C ARG A 18 -8.46 -12.37 4.39
N ILE A 19 -7.69 -11.61 3.62
CA ILE A 19 -6.25 -11.40 3.82
C ILE A 19 -5.89 -9.90 3.82
N ALA A 20 -4.70 -9.56 4.29
CA ALA A 20 -4.17 -8.20 4.17
C ALA A 20 -3.81 -7.89 2.71
N PHE A 21 -4.13 -6.68 2.28
CA PHE A 21 -3.91 -6.24 0.90
C PHE A 21 -3.22 -4.88 0.79
N ALA A 22 -3.24 -4.09 1.86
CA ALA A 22 -2.48 -2.85 1.94
C ALA A 22 -1.99 -2.56 3.35
N TRP A 23 -0.93 -1.78 3.46
CA TRP A 23 -0.33 -1.34 4.71
C TRP A 23 0.08 0.11 4.62
N ALA A 24 -0.24 0.90 5.63
CA ALA A 24 0.20 2.29 5.75
C ALA A 24 1.05 2.45 6.99
N TRP A 25 2.21 3.09 6.87
CA TRP A 25 3.06 3.46 8.00
C TRP A 25 3.75 4.79 7.74
N ILE A 26 4.20 5.46 8.81
CA ILE A 26 4.87 6.76 8.71
C ILE A 26 6.36 6.54 8.94
N PRO A 27 7.22 6.53 7.90
CA PRO A 27 8.66 6.33 8.07
C PRO A 27 9.27 7.45 8.92
N GLY A 28 8.79 8.68 8.78
CA GLY A 28 9.26 9.85 9.53
C GLY A 28 9.02 9.83 11.05
N GLN A 29 8.20 8.90 11.56
CA GLN A 29 8.11 8.65 13.01
C GLN A 29 9.34 7.88 13.55
N TYR A 30 10.10 7.23 12.66
CA TYR A 30 11.27 6.42 12.99
C TYR A 30 12.56 6.89 12.28
N LEU A 31 12.44 7.74 11.25
CA LEU A 31 13.54 8.29 10.44
C LEU A 31 13.55 9.82 10.55
N ARG A 32 14.73 10.45 10.43
CA ARG A 32 14.94 11.91 10.58
C ARG A 32 14.04 12.74 9.63
N ARG A 33 13.77 14.01 10.01
CA ARG A 33 13.00 15.00 9.23
C ARG A 33 13.40 14.98 7.74
N GLY A 34 12.42 14.78 6.85
CA GLY A 34 12.60 14.73 5.39
C GLY A 34 12.12 13.44 4.71
N ALA A 35 11.72 12.41 5.47
CA ALA A 35 11.11 11.19 4.93
C ALA A 35 9.65 11.42 4.47
N ALA A 36 9.15 10.57 3.56
CA ALA A 36 7.76 10.59 3.09
C ALA A 36 6.76 10.69 4.26
N SER A 37 5.71 11.50 4.06
CA SER A 37 4.66 11.71 5.07
C SER A 37 3.93 10.41 5.41
N LEU A 38 3.80 9.50 4.43
CA LEU A 38 3.24 8.17 4.59
C LEU A 38 3.83 7.22 3.53
N ALA A 39 4.23 6.03 3.94
CA ALA A 39 4.52 4.93 3.02
C ALA A 39 3.29 4.03 2.92
N LEU A 40 2.87 3.74 1.70
CA LEU A 40 1.76 2.86 1.38
C LEU A 40 2.29 1.65 0.62
N THR A 41 2.08 0.46 1.17
CA THR A 41 2.35 -0.80 0.51
C THR A 41 1.05 -1.41 0.02
N ILE A 42 1.03 -1.89 -1.23
CA ILE A 42 -0.12 -2.55 -1.86
C ILE A 42 0.31 -3.91 -2.41
N GLY A 43 -0.48 -4.95 -2.16
CA GLY A 43 -0.27 -6.28 -2.72
C GLY A 43 -1.09 -6.50 -4.00
N LEU A 44 -0.45 -6.78 -5.13
CA LEU A 44 -1.10 -7.06 -6.42
C LEU A 44 -0.75 -8.46 -6.94
N ARG A 45 -1.61 -9.00 -7.82
CA ARG A 45 -1.38 -10.30 -8.50
C ARG A 45 -0.67 -10.18 -9.85
N ARG A 46 -0.24 -8.97 -10.19
CA ARG A 46 0.52 -8.64 -11.40
C ARG A 46 1.56 -7.58 -11.07
N ARG A 47 2.61 -7.52 -11.89
CA ARG A 47 3.55 -6.41 -11.85
C ARG A 47 2.91 -5.18 -12.48
N ASP A 48 2.58 -4.19 -11.68
CA ASP A 48 2.26 -2.85 -12.18
C ASP A 48 3.55 -2.05 -12.44
N GLY A 49 3.63 -1.39 -13.60
CA GLY A 49 4.84 -0.71 -14.09
C GLY A 49 4.85 0.81 -13.90
N SER A 50 3.91 1.37 -13.13
CA SER A 50 3.84 2.82 -12.90
C SER A 50 5.14 3.35 -12.28
N SER A 51 5.61 4.51 -12.76
CA SER A 51 6.80 5.17 -12.23
C SER A 51 6.61 5.73 -10.82
N ARG A 52 5.38 5.68 -10.29
CA ARG A 52 5.05 6.10 -8.92
C ARG A 52 5.57 5.12 -7.87
N TRP A 53 5.74 3.86 -8.25
CA TRP A 53 6.27 2.86 -7.33
C TRP A 53 7.72 3.18 -7.00
N LYS A 54 7.99 3.42 -5.72
CA LYS A 54 9.35 3.51 -5.21
C LYS A 54 10.07 2.17 -5.32
N GLU A 55 9.34 1.10 -5.04
CA GLU A 55 9.89 -0.26 -5.07
C GLU A 55 8.79 -1.26 -5.45
N ILE A 56 9.18 -2.25 -6.25
CA ILE A 56 8.34 -3.38 -6.63
C ILE A 56 9.11 -4.65 -6.31
N VAL A 57 8.54 -5.50 -5.47
CA VAL A 57 9.12 -6.78 -5.07
C VAL A 57 8.18 -7.90 -5.47
N GLU A 58 8.71 -9.04 -5.88
CA GLU A 58 7.94 -10.28 -6.10
C GLU A 58 8.39 -11.33 -5.07
N PRO A 59 7.83 -11.36 -3.85
CA PRO A 59 8.27 -12.32 -2.83
C PRO A 59 7.98 -13.77 -3.22
N TYR A 60 6.96 -13.98 -4.06
CA TYR A 60 6.58 -15.27 -4.61
C TYR A 60 6.07 -15.07 -6.04
N PRO A 61 6.23 -16.07 -6.94
CA PRO A 61 5.73 -15.98 -8.30
C PRO A 61 4.26 -15.54 -8.38
N GLY A 62 3.99 -14.46 -9.12
CA GLY A 62 2.65 -13.90 -9.31
C GLY A 62 2.09 -13.13 -8.11
N ARG A 63 2.92 -12.83 -7.10
CA ARG A 63 2.55 -11.99 -5.95
C ARG A 63 3.52 -10.84 -5.84
N PHE A 64 3.03 -9.64 -6.08
CA PHE A 64 3.83 -8.43 -6.09
C PHE A 64 3.46 -7.55 -4.90
N THR A 65 4.49 -6.96 -4.32
CA THR A 65 4.40 -5.97 -3.27
C THR A 65 4.93 -4.66 -3.82
N HIS A 66 4.07 -3.66 -3.88
CA HIS A 66 4.35 -2.35 -4.44
C HIS A 66 4.41 -1.30 -3.33
N HIS A 67 5.48 -0.52 -3.29
CA HIS A 67 5.70 0.51 -2.28
C HIS A 67 5.57 1.88 -2.91
N LEU A 68 4.75 2.73 -2.30
CA LEU A 68 4.48 4.10 -2.71
C LEU A 68 4.81 5.05 -1.56
N GLU A 69 5.41 6.19 -1.89
CA GLU A 69 5.56 7.30 -0.96
C GLU A 69 4.48 8.34 -1.23
N LEU A 70 3.75 8.70 -0.19
CA LEU A 70 2.69 9.71 -0.22
C LEU A 70 3.16 10.91 0.61
N TYR A 71 3.26 12.06 -0.05
CA TYR A 71 3.70 13.32 0.56
C TYR A 71 2.52 14.17 1.04
N ASP A 72 1.36 14.01 0.40
CA ASP A 72 0.09 14.63 0.76
C ASP A 72 -1.10 13.70 0.44
N ALA A 73 -2.31 14.11 0.83
CA ALA A 73 -3.53 13.34 0.59
C ALA A 73 -4.00 13.34 -0.88
N ALA A 74 -3.61 14.35 -1.68
CA ALA A 74 -3.98 14.43 -3.09
C ALA A 74 -3.26 13.36 -3.92
N ALA A 75 -2.12 12.86 -3.45
CA ALA A 75 -1.44 11.71 -4.04
C ALA A 75 -2.26 10.41 -4.00
N VAL A 76 -3.36 10.32 -3.22
CA VAL A 76 -4.35 9.23 -3.28
C VAL A 76 -5.41 9.55 -4.35
N ASP A 77 -4.92 9.61 -5.59
CA ASP A 77 -5.68 9.92 -6.79
C ASP A 77 -6.44 8.69 -7.34
N ALA A 78 -6.99 8.81 -8.54
CA ALA A 78 -7.76 7.75 -9.18
C ALA A 78 -6.92 6.49 -9.45
N GLU A 79 -5.63 6.63 -9.75
CA GLU A 79 -4.72 5.52 -10.05
C GLU A 79 -4.47 4.70 -8.78
N VAL A 80 -4.11 5.38 -7.68
CA VAL A 80 -3.93 4.72 -6.36
C VAL A 80 -5.21 4.04 -5.90
N ARG A 81 -6.37 4.68 -6.10
CA ARG A 81 -7.68 4.08 -5.78
C ARG A 81 -7.99 2.85 -6.63
N ALA A 82 -7.54 2.82 -7.88
CA ALA A 82 -7.67 1.65 -8.75
C ALA A 82 -6.84 0.48 -8.22
N TRP A 83 -5.58 0.70 -7.85
CA TRP A 83 -4.73 -0.35 -7.26
C TRP A 83 -5.28 -0.87 -5.93
N LEU A 84 -5.76 0.02 -5.06
CA LEU A 84 -6.39 -0.37 -3.79
C LEU A 84 -7.66 -1.20 -4.03
N ARG A 85 -8.44 -0.87 -5.07
CA ARG A 85 -9.62 -1.64 -5.45
C ARG A 85 -9.23 -3.04 -5.95
N GLU A 86 -8.27 -3.12 -6.85
CA GLU A 86 -7.75 -4.40 -7.38
C GLU A 86 -7.22 -5.29 -6.24
N ALA A 87 -6.42 -4.71 -5.34
CA ALA A 87 -5.90 -5.40 -4.17
C ALA A 87 -7.02 -5.88 -3.23
N TRP A 88 -8.04 -5.04 -3.00
CA TRP A 88 -9.21 -5.38 -2.19
C TRP A 88 -10.04 -6.51 -2.79
N GLU A 89 -10.23 -6.54 -4.11
CA GLU A 89 -10.91 -7.64 -4.82
C GLU A 89 -10.12 -8.94 -4.70
N ALA A 90 -8.80 -8.89 -4.89
CA ALA A 90 -7.91 -10.04 -4.74
C ALA A 90 -7.78 -10.54 -3.27
N ALA A 91 -8.17 -9.72 -2.30
CA ALA A 91 -8.14 -10.04 -0.87
C ALA A 91 -9.30 -10.93 -0.41
N GLY A 92 -10.27 -11.18 -1.29
CA GLY A 92 -11.31 -12.20 -1.12
C GLY A 92 -12.56 -11.73 -0.40
#